data_AF-A0A3L7P473-F1
#
_entry.id   AF-A0A3L7P473-F1
#
_cell.length_a   1.000
_cell.length_b   1.000
_cell.length_c   1.000
_cell.angle_alpha   90.00
_cell.angle_beta   90.00
_cell.angle_gamma   90.00
#
_symmetry.space_group_name_H-M   'P 1'
#
loop_
_entity.id
_entity.type
_entity.pdbx_description
1 polymer ?
#
loop_
_entity_poly.entity_id
_entity_poly.type
_entity_poly.pdbx_seq_one_letter_code
_entity_poly.pdbx_strand_id
1 'polypeptide(L)'
;PRVRITHRNISRLTVNLYEMDVELLFSRNPFSQQYGDRFALVRPNQTLEIELAADKTETFLDLPARFASVNTLVELKGAGKATALPRYAKTMDVLVMENNGQLKTTIGAAKPLAKAYVKVYARHADGKVRFHKDGYTDIRGRFDYASVSGPALPPIVQFAVLVLDDKHGALIQEIKPPTR
;
A
#
# COMPACT_ATOMS: atom_id res chain seq x y z
N PRO A 1 -5.28 -13.62 -8.44
CA PRO A 1 -4.12 -12.74 -8.74
C PRO A 1 -2.83 -13.55 -8.59
N ARG A 2 -1.72 -13.17 -9.24
CA ARG A 2 -0.52 -14.02 -9.33
C ARG A 2 0.67 -13.41 -8.58
N VAL A 3 1.41 -14.24 -7.84
CA VAL A 3 2.65 -13.85 -7.13
C VAL A 3 3.82 -14.60 -7.74
N ARG A 4 4.91 -13.89 -8.05
CA ARG A 4 6.18 -14.49 -8.46
C ARG A 4 7.04 -14.73 -7.22
N ILE A 5 7.47 -15.97 -7.02
CA ILE A 5 8.32 -16.40 -5.92
C ILE A 5 9.66 -16.82 -6.52
N THR A 6 10.73 -16.14 -6.11
CA THR A 6 12.10 -16.54 -6.41
C THR A 6 12.65 -17.34 -5.23
N HIS A 7 13.21 -18.52 -5.50
CA HIS A 7 13.64 -19.45 -4.47
C HIS A 7 14.87 -20.25 -4.89
N ARG A 8 15.57 -20.84 -3.91
CA ARG A 8 16.75 -21.70 -4.14
C ARG A 8 16.91 -22.66 -2.96
N ASN A 9 17.22 -23.93 -3.25
CA ASN A 9 17.48 -24.98 -2.25
C ASN A 9 16.34 -25.14 -1.22
N ILE A 10 15.09 -25.01 -1.66
CA ILE A 10 13.91 -25.18 -0.82
C ILE A 10 12.83 -25.90 -1.62
N SER A 11 12.24 -26.94 -1.02
CA SER A 11 11.26 -27.81 -1.69
C SER A 11 9.82 -27.54 -1.26
N ARG A 12 9.62 -26.83 -0.15
CA ARG A 12 8.29 -26.51 0.38
C ARG A 12 8.26 -25.14 1.02
N LEU A 13 7.20 -24.40 0.77
CA LEU A 13 6.89 -23.14 1.43
C LEU A 13 5.48 -23.17 2.02
N THR A 14 5.32 -22.49 3.14
CA THR A 14 4.03 -22.10 3.69
C THR A 14 3.75 -20.67 3.27
N VAL A 15 2.60 -20.43 2.64
CA VAL A 15 2.15 -19.09 2.23
C VAL A 15 0.97 -18.69 3.09
N ASN A 16 1.16 -17.68 3.94
CA ASN A 16 0.11 -17.12 4.76
C ASN A 16 -0.42 -15.83 4.12
N LEU A 17 -1.74 -15.72 4.06
CA LEU A 17 -2.46 -14.60 3.46
C LEU A 17 -3.25 -13.89 4.56
N TYR A 18 -2.95 -12.61 4.75
CA TYR A 18 -3.62 -11.76 5.74
C TYR A 18 -4.34 -10.63 5.03
N GLU A 19 -5.63 -10.47 5.29
CA GLU A 19 -6.37 -9.29 4.86
C GLU A 19 -5.89 -8.09 5.66
N MET A 20 -5.59 -6.99 4.97
CA MET A 20 -5.01 -5.80 5.58
C MET A 20 -6.04 -4.69 5.71
N ASP A 21 -6.19 -4.16 6.93
CA ASP A 21 -6.71 -2.81 7.13
C ASP A 21 -5.60 -1.80 6.81
N VAL A 22 -5.57 -1.38 5.55
CA VAL A 22 -4.51 -0.51 5.02
C VAL A 22 -4.54 0.87 5.70
N GLU A 23 -5.72 1.38 6.06
CA GLU A 23 -5.82 2.69 6.69
C GLU A 23 -5.22 2.67 8.11
N LEU A 24 -5.53 1.63 8.89
CA LEU A 24 -4.96 1.46 10.22
C LEU A 24 -3.43 1.29 10.15
N LEU A 25 -2.95 0.45 9.24
CA LEU A 25 -1.52 0.21 9.05
C LEU A 25 -0.79 1.50 8.65
N PHE A 26 -1.36 2.25 7.71
CA PHE A 26 -0.83 3.53 7.25
C PHE A 26 -0.80 4.56 8.37
N SER A 27 -1.85 4.66 9.18
CA SER A 27 -1.92 5.61 10.31
C SER A 27 -0.84 5.35 11.38
N ARG A 28 -0.41 4.09 11.51
CA ARG A 28 0.64 3.68 12.47
C ARG A 28 2.05 3.84 11.91
N ASN A 29 2.24 3.67 10.60
CA ASN A 29 3.56 3.75 9.98
C ASN A 29 3.48 4.25 8.53
N PRO A 30 3.24 5.55 8.32
CA PRO A 30 2.91 6.08 6.99
C PRO A 30 4.06 6.05 5.99
N PHE A 31 5.31 5.90 6.46
CA PHE A 31 6.53 5.87 5.64
C PHE A 31 7.25 4.50 5.64
N SER A 32 6.61 3.44 6.10
CA SER A 32 7.20 2.10 6.05
C SER A 32 6.19 1.11 5.48
N GLN A 33 6.49 0.63 4.28
CA GLN A 33 5.71 -0.42 3.64
C GLN A 33 6.21 -1.83 4.04
N GLN A 34 7.10 -1.93 5.03
CA GLN A 34 7.59 -3.20 5.57
C GLN A 34 6.69 -3.62 6.73
N TYR A 35 5.63 -4.36 6.42
CA TYR A 35 4.66 -4.83 7.42
C TYR A 35 5.00 -6.20 8.02
N GLY A 36 6.06 -6.87 7.56
CA GLY A 36 6.27 -8.31 7.79
C GLY A 36 6.36 -8.77 9.24
N ASP A 37 7.02 -8.01 10.12
CA ASP A 37 7.23 -8.46 11.50
C ASP A 37 5.95 -8.46 12.36
N ARG A 38 4.93 -7.68 11.96
CA ARG A 38 3.73 -7.46 12.78
C ARG A 38 2.67 -8.54 12.60
N PHE A 39 2.69 -9.28 11.49
CA PHE A 39 1.70 -10.32 11.22
C PHE A 39 2.02 -11.66 11.87
N ALA A 40 3.19 -11.81 12.49
CA ALA A 40 3.52 -12.98 13.30
C ALA A 40 2.59 -13.17 14.53
N LEU A 41 1.85 -12.12 14.93
CA LEU A 41 0.97 -12.10 16.12
C LEU A 41 -0.52 -12.35 15.82
N VAL A 42 -0.92 -12.40 14.55
CA VAL A 42 -2.32 -12.59 14.15
C VAL A 42 -2.49 -13.85 13.33
N ARG A 43 -3.67 -14.46 13.38
CA ARG A 43 -3.99 -15.65 12.59
C ARG A 43 -4.18 -15.28 11.11
N PRO A 44 -3.59 -16.01 10.15
CA PRO A 44 -3.83 -15.78 8.73
C PRO A 44 -5.27 -16.10 8.33
N ASN A 45 -5.81 -15.31 7.38
CA ASN A 45 -7.10 -15.56 6.75
C ASN A 45 -7.07 -16.85 5.90
N GLN A 46 -5.90 -17.20 5.35
CA GLN A 46 -5.65 -18.52 4.76
C GLN A 46 -4.17 -18.86 4.75
N THR A 47 -3.90 -20.15 4.91
CA THR A 47 -2.58 -20.74 4.73
C THR A 47 -2.62 -21.68 3.54
N LEU A 48 -1.62 -21.60 2.67
CA LEU A 48 -1.39 -22.51 1.57
C LEU A 48 -0.05 -23.21 1.78
N GLU A 49 0.03 -24.46 1.36
CA GLU A 49 1.30 -25.17 1.27
C GLU A 49 1.62 -25.38 -0.19
N ILE A 50 2.83 -24.99 -0.59
CA ILE A 50 3.28 -25.11 -1.97
C ILE A 50 4.54 -25.94 -2.02
N GLU A 51 4.56 -26.89 -2.95
CA GLU A 51 5.77 -27.60 -3.33
C GLU A 51 6.51 -26.81 -4.40
N LEU A 52 7.83 -26.73 -4.25
CA LEU A 52 8.71 -26.03 -5.15
C LEU A 52 9.55 -27.06 -5.89
N ALA A 53 9.55 -26.96 -7.21
CA ALA A 53 10.37 -27.83 -8.05
C ALA A 53 11.85 -27.50 -7.84
N ALA A 54 12.64 -28.51 -7.46
CA ALA A 54 14.05 -28.34 -7.08
C ALA A 54 14.95 -27.84 -8.23
N ASP A 55 14.54 -28.07 -9.48
CA ASP A 55 15.20 -27.63 -10.71
C ASP A 55 14.82 -26.21 -11.12
N LYS A 56 13.86 -25.57 -10.43
CA LYS A 56 13.41 -24.21 -10.72
C LYS A 56 13.93 -23.21 -9.70
N THR A 57 14.19 -21.99 -10.17
CA THR A 57 14.52 -20.83 -9.32
C THR A 57 13.34 -19.88 -9.19
N GLU A 58 12.29 -20.08 -9.98
CA GLU A 58 11.07 -19.28 -9.96
C GLU A 58 9.81 -20.15 -9.97
N THR A 59 8.80 -19.72 -9.24
CA THR A 59 7.49 -20.33 -9.22
C THR A 59 6.44 -19.23 -9.15
N PHE A 60 5.37 -19.41 -9.91
CA PHE A 60 4.25 -18.49 -9.88
C PHE A 60 3.08 -19.15 -9.16
N LEU A 61 2.56 -18.46 -8.14
CA LEU A 61 1.42 -18.90 -7.36
C LEU A 61 0.20 -18.06 -7.70
N ASP A 62 -0.87 -18.71 -8.11
CA ASP A 62 -2.19 -18.07 -8.22
C ASP A 62 -2.85 -18.07 -6.84
N LEU A 63 -3.08 -16.85 -6.32
CA LEU A 63 -3.80 -16.68 -5.06
C LEU A 63 -5.30 -16.91 -5.28
N PRO A 64 -6.01 -17.43 -4.27
CA PRO A 64 -7.47 -17.63 -4.30
C PRO A 64 -8.22 -16.38 -4.75
N ALA A 65 -9.29 -16.57 -5.54
CA ALA A 65 -10.02 -15.49 -6.19
C ALA A 65 -10.51 -14.41 -5.22
N ARG A 66 -10.87 -14.77 -3.98
CA ARG A 66 -11.31 -13.79 -2.97
C ARG A 66 -10.24 -12.74 -2.62
N PHE A 67 -8.96 -13.06 -2.78
CA PHE A 67 -7.86 -12.12 -2.56
C PHE A 67 -7.62 -11.20 -3.76
N ALA A 68 -8.36 -11.36 -4.87
CA ALA A 68 -8.22 -10.49 -6.04
C ALA A 68 -8.60 -9.04 -5.74
N SER A 69 -9.62 -8.81 -4.93
CA SER A 69 -10.21 -7.49 -4.65
C SER A 69 -9.87 -6.93 -3.27
N VAL A 70 -9.10 -7.64 -2.44
CA VAL A 70 -8.71 -7.17 -1.10
C VAL A 70 -7.20 -6.96 -1.00
N ASN A 71 -6.81 -5.95 -0.23
CA ASN A 71 -5.42 -5.71 0.11
C ASN A 71 -4.93 -6.85 1.00
N THR A 72 -3.86 -7.51 0.58
CA THR A 72 -3.40 -8.76 1.20
C THR A 72 -1.92 -8.65 1.54
N LEU A 73 -1.51 -9.00 2.75
CA LEU A 73 -0.11 -9.30 3.03
C LEU A 73 0.15 -10.76 2.67
N VAL A 74 1.14 -10.99 1.81
CA VAL A 74 1.59 -12.33 1.44
C VAL A 74 2.87 -12.62 2.22
N GLU A 75 2.80 -13.53 3.18
CA GLU A 75 3.95 -14.02 3.95
C GLU A 75 4.37 -15.39 3.43
N LEU A 76 5.65 -15.53 3.10
CA LEU A 76 6.29 -16.79 2.73
C LEU A 76 7.15 -17.26 3.91
N LYS A 77 6.93 -18.50 4.36
CA LYS A 77 7.70 -19.15 5.43
C LYS A 77 8.30 -20.46 4.95
N GLY A 78 9.58 -20.66 5.23
CA GLY A 78 10.25 -21.94 4.98
C GLY A 78 11.75 -21.88 5.25
N ALA A 79 12.36 -23.04 5.53
CA ALA A 79 13.79 -23.16 5.87
C ALA A 79 14.26 -22.16 6.96
N GLY A 80 13.42 -21.91 7.97
CA GLY A 80 13.72 -20.97 9.06
C GLY A 80 13.69 -19.48 8.68
N LYS A 81 13.26 -19.14 7.47
CA LYS A 81 13.13 -17.76 6.99
C LYS A 81 11.66 -17.40 6.78
N ALA A 82 11.36 -16.12 7.00
CA ALA A 82 10.07 -15.53 6.69
C ALA A 82 10.28 -14.23 5.91
N THR A 83 9.51 -14.04 4.85
CA THR A 83 9.47 -12.78 4.08
C THR A 83 8.02 -12.43 3.83
N ALA A 84 7.63 -11.19 4.04
CA ALA A 84 6.27 -10.76 3.75
C ALA A 84 6.24 -9.49 2.90
N LEU A 85 5.32 -9.46 1.93
CA LEU A 85 5.16 -8.34 1.01
C LEU A 85 3.68 -7.94 0.89
N PRO A 86 3.36 -6.64 0.95
CA PRO A 86 2.00 -6.19 0.72
C PRO A 86 1.65 -6.31 -0.75
N ARG A 87 0.42 -6.76 -1.02
CA ARG A 87 -0.22 -6.70 -2.32
C ARG A 87 -1.47 -5.83 -2.20
N TYR A 88 -1.44 -4.70 -2.88
CA TYR A 88 -2.62 -3.85 -3.02
C TYR A 88 -3.46 -4.30 -4.21
N ALA A 89 -4.70 -4.69 -3.94
CA ALA A 89 -5.68 -4.88 -5.01
C ALA A 89 -6.13 -3.48 -5.42
N LYS A 90 -5.83 -3.04 -6.65
CA LYS A 90 -6.34 -1.77 -7.15
C LYS A 90 -6.75 -1.85 -8.61
N THR A 91 -7.82 -1.15 -8.93
CA THR A 91 -8.27 -0.87 -10.29
C THR A 91 -8.35 0.65 -10.55
N MET A 92 -8.10 1.47 -9.54
CA MET A 92 -7.93 2.91 -9.72
C MET A 92 -6.51 3.25 -10.14
N ASP A 93 -6.40 4.31 -10.93
CA ASP A 93 -5.16 5.02 -11.22
C ASP A 93 -5.10 6.30 -10.39
N VAL A 94 -3.91 6.64 -9.92
CA VAL A 94 -3.65 7.87 -9.17
C VAL A 94 -2.50 8.62 -9.83
N LEU A 95 -2.84 9.77 -10.42
CA LEU A 95 -1.87 10.71 -10.98
C LEU A 95 -1.54 11.77 -9.93
N VAL A 96 -0.27 11.86 -9.53
CA VAL A 96 0.22 12.91 -8.65
C VAL A 96 0.79 14.05 -9.48
N MET A 97 0.30 15.26 -9.25
CA MET A 97 0.79 16.50 -9.82
C MET A 97 1.62 17.21 -8.74
N GLU A 98 2.87 16.78 -8.57
CA GLU A 98 3.76 17.21 -7.47
C GLU A 98 3.87 18.73 -7.35
N ASN A 99 4.12 19.42 -8.46
CA ASN A 99 4.27 20.88 -8.50
C ASN A 99 3.04 21.66 -8.03
N ASN A 100 1.85 21.04 -8.09
CA ASN A 100 0.58 21.67 -7.70
C ASN A 100 0.09 21.20 -6.33
N GLY A 101 0.77 20.24 -5.69
CA GLY A 101 0.30 19.67 -4.43
C GLY A 101 -1.02 18.91 -4.56
N GLN A 102 -1.34 18.41 -5.75
CA GLN A 102 -2.64 17.77 -6.05
C GLN A 102 -2.47 16.35 -6.58
N LEU A 103 -3.49 15.52 -6.36
CA LEU A 103 -3.64 14.24 -7.01
C LEU A 103 -4.96 14.16 -7.77
N LYS A 104 -5.02 13.26 -8.74
CA LYS A 104 -6.23 12.90 -9.48
C LYS A 104 -6.40 11.38 -9.48
N THR A 105 -7.58 10.91 -9.11
CA THR A 105 -7.98 9.51 -9.16
C THR A 105 -8.89 9.25 -10.36
N THR A 106 -8.65 8.15 -11.06
CA THR A 106 -9.48 7.71 -12.20
C THR A 106 -9.69 6.20 -12.20
N ILE A 107 -10.72 5.76 -12.93
CA ILE A 107 -11.00 4.35 -13.20
C ILE A 107 -11.29 4.14 -14.69
N GLY A 108 -10.95 2.96 -15.21
CA GLY A 108 -11.25 2.55 -16.59
C GLY A 108 -10.72 3.55 -17.63
N ALA A 109 -11.58 3.99 -18.56
CA ALA A 109 -11.25 4.98 -19.60
C ALA A 109 -11.10 6.41 -19.04
N ALA A 110 -10.23 6.59 -18.03
CA ALA A 110 -9.93 7.86 -17.37
C ALA A 110 -11.14 8.58 -16.72
N LYS A 111 -12.19 7.83 -16.37
CA LYS A 111 -13.36 8.37 -15.67
C LYS A 111 -12.94 8.83 -14.26
N PRO A 112 -13.24 10.08 -13.84
CA PRO A 112 -12.93 10.55 -12.50
C PRO A 112 -13.53 9.68 -11.40
N LEU A 113 -12.74 9.38 -10.36
CA LEU A 113 -13.20 8.66 -9.17
C LEU A 113 -13.41 9.64 -8.00
N ALA A 114 -14.63 10.13 -7.86
CA ALA A 114 -15.03 10.97 -6.72
C ALA A 114 -15.17 10.13 -5.44
N LYS A 115 -15.04 10.78 -4.28
CA LYS A 115 -15.21 10.19 -2.94
C LYS A 115 -14.20 9.09 -2.57
N ALA A 116 -13.07 8.99 -3.27
CA ALA A 116 -11.95 8.20 -2.76
C ALA A 116 -11.39 8.90 -1.51
N TYR A 117 -11.24 8.17 -0.41
CA TYR A 117 -10.68 8.69 0.82
C TYR A 117 -9.18 8.92 0.64
N VAL A 118 -8.68 10.06 1.10
CA VAL A 118 -7.26 10.42 1.05
C VAL A 118 -6.81 10.78 2.46
N LYS A 119 -5.73 10.16 2.92
CA LYS A 119 -5.10 10.45 4.21
C LYS A 119 -3.63 10.79 4.00
N VAL A 120 -3.18 11.88 4.61
CA VAL A 120 -1.86 12.45 4.39
C VAL A 120 -1.11 12.62 5.70
N TYR A 121 0.10 12.10 5.75
CA TYR A 121 1.09 12.41 6.77
C TYR A 121 2.25 13.18 6.15
N ALA A 122 2.87 14.05 6.93
CA ALA A 122 4.06 14.79 6.55
C ALA A 122 5.23 14.42 7.46
N ARG A 123 6.39 14.15 6.86
CA ARG A 123 7.66 14.15 7.56
C ARG A 123 8.25 15.55 7.43
N HIS A 124 8.63 16.11 8.57
CA HIS A 124 9.21 17.45 8.64
C HIS A 124 10.73 17.40 8.79
N ALA A 125 11.39 18.54 8.56
CA ALA A 125 12.84 18.68 8.67
C ALA A 125 13.40 18.38 10.08
N ASP A 126 12.56 18.43 11.12
CA ASP A 126 12.91 18.01 12.48
C ASP A 126 12.83 16.48 12.70
N GLY A 127 12.62 15.71 11.63
CA GLY A 127 12.51 14.26 11.64
C GLY A 127 11.15 13.74 12.13
N LYS A 128 10.25 14.60 12.62
CA LYS A 128 8.96 14.17 13.16
C LYS A 128 7.96 13.94 12.03
N VAL A 129 7.20 12.86 12.17
CA VAL A 129 6.04 12.53 11.34
C VAL A 129 4.78 13.05 12.01
N ARG A 130 3.96 13.77 11.27
CA ARG A 130 2.73 14.37 11.77
C ARG A 130 1.58 14.08 10.81
N PHE A 131 0.38 13.94 11.35
CA PHE A 131 -0.83 13.99 10.53
C PHE A 131 -0.90 15.36 9.87
N HIS A 132 -1.13 15.37 8.56
CA HIS A 132 -1.16 16.59 7.76
C HIS A 132 -2.60 16.99 7.45
N LYS A 133 -3.34 16.09 6.79
CA LYS A 133 -4.77 16.24 6.48
C LYS A 133 -5.36 14.93 5.99
N ASP A 134 -6.68 14.89 5.93
CA ASP A 134 -7.42 13.89 5.20
C ASP A 134 -8.65 14.50 4.52
N GLY A 135 -9.37 13.68 3.75
CA GLY A 135 -10.61 14.07 3.11
C GLY A 135 -10.93 13.17 1.94
N TYR A 136 -11.70 13.69 0.99
CA TYR A 136 -12.21 12.91 -0.13
C TYR A 136 -11.94 13.61 -1.46
N THR A 137 -11.71 12.84 -2.51
CA THR A 137 -11.61 13.39 -3.87
C THR A 137 -12.94 14.03 -4.30
N ASP A 138 -12.84 15.16 -4.99
CA ASP A 138 -14.00 15.91 -5.48
C ASP A 138 -14.69 15.21 -6.68
N ILE A 139 -15.73 15.83 -7.25
CA ILE A 139 -16.45 15.31 -8.42
C ILE A 139 -15.58 15.13 -9.68
N ARG A 140 -14.39 15.74 -9.71
CA ARG A 140 -13.37 15.62 -10.77
C ARG A 140 -12.28 14.61 -10.40
N GLY A 141 -12.45 13.87 -9.30
CA GLY A 141 -11.48 12.92 -8.76
C GLY A 141 -10.24 13.60 -8.20
N ARG A 142 -10.28 14.89 -7.88
CA ARG A 142 -9.11 15.64 -7.43
C ARG A 142 -9.07 15.80 -5.92
N PHE A 143 -7.86 15.85 -5.38
CA PHE A 143 -7.60 16.19 -3.99
C PHE A 143 -6.32 17.01 -3.88
N ASP A 144 -6.38 18.12 -3.13
CA ASP A 144 -5.19 18.87 -2.72
C ASP A 144 -4.61 18.22 -1.47
N TYR A 145 -3.43 17.59 -1.58
CA TYR A 145 -2.76 16.94 -0.47
C TYR A 145 -1.79 17.86 0.28
N ALA A 146 -1.40 19.00 -0.30
CA ALA A 146 -0.33 19.84 0.23
C ALA A 146 -0.84 20.99 1.10
N SER A 147 -1.93 21.65 0.70
CA SER A 147 -2.39 22.87 1.37
C SER A 147 -3.11 22.58 2.68
N VAL A 148 -2.64 23.22 3.75
CA VAL A 148 -3.27 23.27 5.07
C VAL A 148 -3.18 24.67 5.64
N SER A 149 -4.22 25.09 6.37
CA SER A 149 -4.18 26.30 7.19
C SER A 149 -3.84 25.90 8.62
N GLY A 150 -2.89 26.57 9.26
CA GLY A 150 -2.47 26.21 10.60
C GLY A 150 -1.24 26.97 11.09
N PRO A 151 -0.77 26.68 12.31
CA PRO A 151 0.43 27.28 12.86
C PRO A 151 1.65 26.93 12.00
N ALA A 152 2.66 27.79 12.04
CA ALA A 152 3.92 27.55 11.34
C ALA A 152 4.58 26.28 11.88
N LEU A 153 4.69 25.26 11.03
CA LEU A 153 5.44 24.04 11.30
C LEU A 153 6.81 24.11 10.61
N PRO A 154 7.81 23.32 11.06
CA PRO A 154 9.05 23.15 10.31
C PRO A 154 8.78 22.70 8.87
N PRO A 155 9.67 22.98 7.91
CA PRO A 155 9.48 22.60 6.51
C PRO A 155 9.17 21.11 6.36
N ILE A 156 8.23 20.79 5.47
CA ILE A 156 7.92 19.41 5.09
C ILE A 156 9.01 18.94 4.13
N VAL A 157 9.58 17.78 4.39
CA VAL A 157 10.59 17.15 3.52
C VAL A 157 10.02 16.01 2.68
N GLN A 158 8.89 15.44 3.11
CA GLN A 158 8.24 14.34 2.42
C GLN A 158 6.79 14.19 2.87
N PHE A 159 5.91 13.85 1.95
CA PHE A 159 4.55 13.41 2.23
C PHE A 159 4.45 11.88 2.10
N ALA A 160 3.57 11.31 2.89
CA ALA A 160 3.04 9.98 2.68
C ALA A 160 1.53 10.13 2.46
N VAL A 161 1.03 9.62 1.34
CA VAL A 161 -0.36 9.77 0.91
C VAL A 161 -0.97 8.39 0.68
N LEU A 162 -2.00 8.08 1.46
CA LEU A 162 -2.91 6.95 1.21
C LEU A 162 -4.10 7.46 0.40
N VAL A 163 -4.44 6.73 -0.66
CA VAL A 163 -5.72 6.83 -1.37
C VAL A 163 -6.44 5.49 -1.22
N LEU A 164 -7.69 5.51 -0.78
CA LEU A 164 -8.50 4.34 -0.46
C LEU A 164 -9.90 4.46 -1.06
N ASP A 165 -10.36 3.40 -1.70
CA ASP A 165 -11.72 3.23 -2.17
C ASP A 165 -12.16 1.77 -1.97
N ASP A 166 -13.34 1.56 -1.38
CA ASP A 166 -13.84 0.22 -1.03
C ASP A 166 -13.96 -0.72 -2.23
N LYS A 167 -14.17 -0.18 -3.43
CA LYS A 167 -14.38 -0.95 -4.66
C LYS A 167 -13.14 -1.01 -5.53
N HIS A 168 -12.36 0.08 -5.57
CA HIS A 168 -11.26 0.24 -6.51
C HIS A 168 -9.88 0.16 -5.86
N GLY A 169 -9.82 -0.12 -4.55
CA GLY A 169 -8.61 -0.53 -3.86
C GLY A 169 -7.89 0.55 -3.09
N ALA A 170 -6.62 0.30 -2.78
CA ALA A 170 -5.77 1.26 -2.08
C ALA A 170 -4.44 1.50 -2.79
N LEU A 171 -3.87 2.68 -2.57
CA LEU A 171 -2.52 3.03 -2.98
C LEU A 171 -1.87 3.91 -1.92
N ILE A 172 -0.61 3.61 -1.58
CA ILE A 172 0.23 4.46 -0.75
C ILE A 172 1.37 4.97 -1.63
N GLN A 173 1.59 6.29 -1.61
CA GLN A 173 2.73 6.94 -2.28
C GLN A 173 3.47 7.85 -1.31
N GLU A 174 4.79 7.83 -1.40
CA GLU A 174 5.65 8.84 -0.79
C GLU A 174 5.98 9.89 -1.84
N ILE A 175 5.73 11.16 -1.52
CA ILE A 175 5.73 12.26 -2.49
C ILE A 175 6.61 13.39 -1.94
N LYS A 176 7.37 14.05 -2.81
CA LYS A 176 8.15 15.24 -2.42
C LYS A 176 7.23 16.46 -2.25
N PRO A 177 7.59 17.42 -1.38
CA PRO A 177 6.83 18.67 -1.30
C PRO A 177 6.87 19.41 -2.65
N PRO A 178 5.80 20.13 -3.03
CA PRO A 178 5.78 20.97 -4.22
C PRO A 178 6.96 21.94 -4.22
N THR A 179 7.64 22.09 -5.35
CA THR A 179 8.63 23.15 -5.54
C THR A 179 7.90 24.50 -5.57
N ARG A 180 8.34 25.43 -4.73
CA ARG A 180 7.91 26.84 -4.81
C ARG A 180 8.42 27.48 -6.10
#